data_AF-A0A2I0T139-F1
#
_entry.id   AF-A0A2I0T139-F1
#
_cell.length_a   1.000
_cell.length_b   1.000
_cell.length_c   1.000
_cell.angle_alpha   90.00
_cell.angle_beta   90.00
_cell.angle_gamma   90.00
#
_symmetry.space_group_name_H-M   'P 1'
#
loop_
_entity.id
_entity.type
_entity.pdbx_description
1 polymer ?
#
loop_
_entity_poly.entity_id
_entity_poly.type
_entity_poly.pdbx_seq_one_letter_code
_entity_poly.pdbx_strand_id
1 'polypeptide(L)'
;MEKITEKQTEVETALSEMSGCPMPQLDPRVLEVYRGVREVLSKYRSGKLPKAFKIIPALSNWEQILYITEPETWTAAAMYQATRIFSSNLKERMAQRFYNLVLLPRVRDDIAEYKRLNFHLYMALKKALFKPAAWFKGILIPLCESGTCTLREAIIIGSILTKCSIPVLHSR
;
A
#
# COMPACT_ATOMS: atom_id res chain seq x y z
N MET A 1 17.36 -41.50 -5.64
CA MET A 1 17.27 -40.07 -5.25
C MET A 1 16.41 -39.25 -6.22
N GLU A 2 15.67 -39.88 -7.15
CA GLU A 2 14.85 -39.17 -8.15
C GLU A 2 13.43 -38.82 -7.65
N LYS A 3 12.90 -39.57 -6.68
CA LYS A 3 11.55 -39.33 -6.12
C LYS A 3 11.43 -38.09 -5.22
N ILE A 4 12.55 -37.48 -4.82
CA ILE A 4 12.57 -36.28 -3.96
C ILE A 4 12.51 -35.02 -4.82
N THR A 5 13.13 -35.06 -6.01
CA THR A 5 13.14 -33.95 -6.98
C THR A 5 11.80 -33.74 -7.64
N GLU A 6 11.05 -34.81 -7.97
CA GLU A 6 9.69 -34.71 -8.54
C GLU A 6 8.69 -34.08 -7.56
N LYS A 7 8.78 -34.44 -6.27
CA LYS A 7 7.90 -33.86 -5.24
C LYS A 7 8.17 -32.39 -4.97
N GLN A 8 9.41 -31.92 -5.18
CA GLN A 8 9.75 -30.50 -5.03
C GLN A 8 9.21 -29.68 -6.21
N THR A 9 9.26 -30.23 -7.43
CA THR A 9 8.72 -29.57 -8.63
C THR A 9 7.19 -29.54 -8.62
N GLU A 10 6.52 -30.58 -8.13
CA GLU A 10 5.06 -30.59 -7.96
C GLU A 10 4.59 -29.55 -6.93
N VAL A 11 5.33 -29.35 -5.84
CA VAL A 11 5.02 -28.34 -4.81
C VAL A 11 5.23 -26.92 -5.34
N GLU A 12 6.31 -26.65 -6.07
CA GLU A 12 6.53 -25.35 -6.74
C GLU A 12 5.45 -25.04 -7.79
N THR A 13 4.98 -26.05 -8.51
CA THR A 13 3.93 -25.89 -9.52
C THR A 13 2.57 -25.64 -8.87
N ALA A 14 2.23 -26.35 -7.80
CA ALA A 14 0.98 -26.15 -7.05
C ALA A 14 0.92 -24.79 -6.31
N LEU A 15 2.06 -24.28 -5.81
CA LEU A 15 2.16 -22.94 -5.21
C LEU A 15 1.96 -21.83 -6.26
N SER A 16 2.37 -22.09 -7.50
CA SER A 16 2.20 -21.17 -8.62
C SER A 16 0.76 -21.15 -9.13
N GLU A 17 0.05 -22.28 -9.07
CA GLU A 17 -1.35 -22.39 -9.52
C GLU A 17 -2.37 -21.77 -8.55
N MET A 18 -2.07 -21.72 -7.24
CA MET A 18 -2.93 -21.07 -6.25
C MET A 18 -2.88 -19.53 -6.32
N SER A 19 -1.85 -18.98 -6.99
CA SER A 19 -1.62 -17.55 -7.14
C SER A 19 -1.88 -17.13 -8.58
N GLY A 20 -3.15 -17.15 -8.99
CA GLY A 20 -3.59 -16.84 -10.35
C GLY A 20 -3.19 -15.45 -10.83
N CYS A 21 -1.99 -15.33 -11.39
CA CYS A 21 -1.52 -14.38 -12.40
C CYS A 21 -0.12 -14.84 -12.84
N PRO A 22 0.10 -15.24 -14.11
CA PRO A 22 1.46 -15.38 -14.63
C PRO A 22 2.13 -14.02 -14.52
N MET A 23 3.02 -13.84 -13.56
CA MET A 23 3.85 -12.65 -13.49
C MET A 23 4.67 -12.62 -14.79
N PRO A 24 4.49 -11.61 -15.68
CA PRO A 24 5.41 -11.43 -16.78
C PRO A 24 6.81 -11.38 -16.18
N GLN A 25 7.73 -12.21 -16.67
CA GLN A 25 9.09 -12.25 -16.15
C GLN A 25 9.67 -10.84 -16.25
N LEU A 26 9.75 -10.16 -15.11
CA LEU A 26 10.35 -8.84 -15.01
C LEU A 26 11.85 -8.99 -15.28
N ASP A 27 12.41 -8.02 -15.99
CA ASP A 27 13.85 -7.99 -16.24
C ASP A 27 14.61 -8.12 -14.89
N PRO A 28 15.57 -9.05 -14.76
CA PRO A 28 16.37 -9.23 -13.55
C PRO A 28 16.99 -7.93 -13.02
N ARG A 29 17.35 -6.99 -13.88
CA ARG A 29 17.90 -5.68 -13.50
C ARG A 29 16.87 -4.82 -12.78
N VAL A 30 15.62 -4.87 -13.23
CA VAL A 30 14.52 -4.14 -12.60
C VAL A 30 14.28 -4.70 -11.20
N LEU A 31 14.32 -6.02 -11.04
CA LEU A 31 14.20 -6.68 -9.75
C LEU A 31 15.30 -6.24 -8.79
N GLU A 32 16.55 -6.23 -9.23
CA GLU A 32 17.69 -5.80 -8.40
C GLU A 32 17.56 -4.34 -7.94
N VAL A 33 17.17 -3.43 -8.83
CA VAL A 33 16.97 -2.02 -8.50
C VAL A 33 15.87 -1.84 -7.45
N TYR A 34 14.72 -2.49 -7.62
CA TYR A 34 13.60 -2.33 -6.68
C TYR A 34 13.83 -3.07 -5.35
N ARG A 35 14.63 -4.14 -5.33
CA ARG A 35 15.15 -4.73 -4.07
C ARG A 35 16.03 -3.74 -3.31
N GLY A 36 16.93 -3.02 -4.00
CA GLY A 36 17.69 -1.94 -3.37
C GLY A 36 16.79 -0.81 -2.82
N VAL A 37 15.72 -0.47 -3.54
CA VAL A 37 14.73 0.52 -3.08
C VAL A 37 14.01 0.05 -1.81
N ARG A 38 13.64 -1.23 -1.72
CA ARG A 38 13.03 -1.82 -0.50
C ARG A 38 13.91 -1.57 0.73
N GLU A 39 15.21 -1.86 0.65
CA GLU A 39 16.12 -1.68 1.78
C GLU A 39 16.21 -0.22 2.25
N VAL A 40 16.13 0.72 1.31
CA VAL A 40 16.09 2.15 1.63
C VAL A 40 14.78 2.51 2.33
N LEU A 41 13.64 2.01 1.85
CA LEU A 41 12.31 2.32 2.40
C LEU A 41 12.08 1.71 3.79
N SER A 42 12.68 0.57 4.09
CA SER A 42 12.60 -0.07 5.42
C SER A 42 13.38 0.67 6.51
N LYS A 43 14.37 1.49 6.13
CA LYS A 43 15.18 2.31 7.05
C LYS A 43 14.90 3.82 6.94
N TYR A 44 14.01 4.22 6.03
CA TYR A 44 13.78 5.62 5.71
C TYR A 44 13.24 6.42 6.90
N ARG A 45 13.77 7.63 7.09
CA ARG A 45 13.30 8.60 8.11
C ARG A 45 13.00 9.95 7.51
N SER A 46 13.91 10.49 6.71
CA SER A 46 13.83 11.82 6.11
C SER A 46 14.65 11.90 4.82
N GLY A 47 14.51 12.99 4.08
CA GLY A 47 15.28 13.26 2.86
C GLY A 47 14.50 13.02 1.57
N LYS A 48 15.23 12.82 0.47
CA LYS A 48 14.65 12.58 -0.86
C LYS A 48 14.49 11.08 -1.07
N LEU A 49 13.31 10.66 -1.52
CA LEU A 49 13.10 9.28 -1.98
C LEU A 49 13.86 8.99 -3.29
N PRO A 50 14.29 7.74 -3.51
CA PRO A 50 14.94 7.31 -4.75
C PRO A 50 14.14 7.68 -6.00
N LYS A 51 14.84 8.04 -7.08
CA LYS A 51 14.18 8.42 -8.34
C LYS A 51 13.35 7.26 -8.92
N ALA A 52 13.87 6.03 -8.82
CA ALA A 52 13.16 4.81 -9.22
C ALA A 52 11.81 4.66 -8.50
N PHE A 53 11.73 4.99 -7.21
CA PHE A 53 10.47 4.93 -6.48
C PHE A 53 9.45 5.97 -6.95
N LYS A 54 9.91 7.18 -7.26
CA LYS A 54 9.03 8.30 -7.67
C LYS A 54 8.35 8.07 -9.03
N ILE A 55 8.93 7.24 -9.90
CA ILE A 55 8.37 6.96 -11.23
C ILE A 55 7.36 5.81 -11.21
N ILE A 56 7.24 5.04 -10.12
CA ILE A 56 6.32 3.89 -10.03
C ILE A 56 4.89 4.24 -10.48
N PRO A 57 4.27 5.37 -10.05
CA PRO A 57 2.90 5.71 -10.46
C PRO A 57 2.71 5.91 -11.97
N ALA A 58 3.78 6.16 -12.72
CA ALA A 58 3.73 6.36 -14.17
C ALA A 58 3.88 5.05 -14.96
N LEU A 59 4.24 3.94 -14.30
CA LEU A 59 4.41 2.64 -14.94
C LEU A 59 3.04 1.98 -15.19
N SER A 60 2.92 1.24 -16.29
CA SER A 60 1.72 0.45 -16.58
C SER A 60 1.52 -0.69 -15.58
N ASN A 61 2.62 -1.34 -15.18
CA ASN A 61 2.67 -2.45 -14.22
C ASN A 61 3.06 -2.00 -12.80
N TRP A 62 2.64 -0.82 -12.38
CA TRP A 62 3.02 -0.22 -11.09
C TRP A 62 2.76 -1.13 -9.87
N GLU A 63 1.69 -1.94 -9.87
CA GLU A 63 1.35 -2.85 -8.76
C GLU A 63 2.41 -3.94 -8.57
N GLN A 64 2.87 -4.53 -9.66
CA GLN A 64 3.91 -5.58 -9.62
C GLN A 64 5.23 -5.01 -9.11
N ILE A 65 5.60 -3.81 -9.60
CA ILE A 65 6.80 -3.11 -9.16
C ILE A 65 6.70 -2.72 -7.68
N LEU A 66 5.54 -2.23 -7.25
CA LEU A 66 5.29 -1.87 -5.87
C LEU A 66 5.36 -3.10 -4.95
N TYR A 67 4.88 -4.26 -5.40
CA TYR A 67 4.95 -5.50 -4.62
C TYR A 67 6.40 -5.90 -4.32
N ILE A 68 7.31 -5.77 -5.29
CA ILE A 68 8.75 -6.06 -5.09
C ILE A 68 9.38 -5.19 -3.99
N THR A 69 8.86 -3.98 -3.81
CA THR A 69 9.36 -3.08 -2.77
C THR A 69 8.87 -3.42 -1.36
N GLU A 70 8.04 -4.45 -1.20
CA GLU A 70 7.50 -4.98 0.07
C GLU A 70 6.96 -3.89 1.00
N PRO A 71 5.79 -3.29 0.67
CA PRO A 71 5.21 -2.17 1.41
C PRO A 71 4.99 -2.41 2.90
N GLU A 72 4.78 -3.65 3.30
CA GLU A 72 4.67 -4.12 4.68
C GLU A 72 5.92 -3.80 5.51
N THR A 73 7.11 -3.81 4.88
CA THR A 73 8.40 -3.56 5.55
C THR A 73 8.75 -2.08 5.65
N TRP A 74 7.98 -1.19 5.01
CA TRP A 74 8.32 0.22 4.97
C TRP A 74 8.21 0.88 6.35
N THR A 75 8.99 1.92 6.59
CA THR A 75 8.77 2.76 7.77
C THR A 75 7.48 3.58 7.62
N ALA A 76 6.92 4.01 8.75
CA ALA A 76 5.77 4.94 8.74
C ALA A 76 6.09 6.25 7.99
N ALA A 77 7.34 6.73 8.06
CA ALA A 77 7.79 7.91 7.32
C ALA A 77 7.83 7.67 5.80
N ALA A 78 8.24 6.48 5.36
CA ALA A 78 8.20 6.08 3.95
C ALA A 78 6.75 5.99 3.45
N MET A 79 5.86 5.36 4.22
CA MET A 79 4.43 5.29 3.92
C MET A 79 3.79 6.66 3.70
N TYR A 80 4.14 7.66 4.52
CA TYR A 80 3.68 9.03 4.33
C TYR A 80 4.13 9.63 2.99
N GLN A 81 5.42 9.53 2.68
CA GLN A 81 5.95 10.09 1.43
C GLN A 81 5.45 9.34 0.20
N ALA A 82 5.32 8.02 0.28
CA ALA A 82 4.67 7.21 -0.73
C ALA A 82 3.24 7.69 -0.97
N THR A 83 2.43 7.78 0.08
CA THR A 83 1.04 8.21 -0.03
C THR A 83 0.91 9.57 -0.71
N ARG A 84 1.81 10.53 -0.44
CA ARG A 84 1.84 11.83 -1.13
C ARG A 84 2.12 11.70 -2.64
N ILE A 85 3.08 10.87 -3.02
CA ILE A 85 3.47 10.64 -4.41
C ILE A 85 2.32 9.93 -5.16
N PHE A 86 1.83 8.83 -4.61
CA PHE A 86 0.76 8.03 -5.21
C PHE A 86 -0.56 8.80 -5.25
N SER A 87 -0.92 9.55 -4.21
CA SER A 87 -2.15 10.37 -4.21
C SER A 87 -2.12 11.51 -5.20
N SER A 88 -0.94 11.99 -5.62
CA SER A 88 -0.82 13.10 -6.57
C SER A 88 -0.73 12.61 -8.02
N ASN A 89 -0.04 11.49 -8.25
CA ASN A 89 0.29 11.04 -9.61
C ASN A 89 -0.64 9.93 -10.14
N LEU A 90 -1.27 9.12 -9.28
CA LEU A 90 -2.17 8.07 -9.74
C LEU A 90 -3.54 8.61 -10.18
N LYS A 91 -4.14 7.93 -11.16
CA LYS A 91 -5.57 8.06 -11.49
C LYS A 91 -6.41 7.56 -10.32
N GLU A 92 -7.65 8.06 -10.20
CA GLU A 92 -8.54 7.77 -9.06
C GLU A 92 -8.70 6.26 -8.77
N ARG A 93 -8.99 5.45 -9.79
CA ARG A 93 -9.12 3.98 -9.63
C ARG A 93 -7.84 3.32 -9.14
N MET A 94 -6.68 3.79 -9.59
CA MET A 94 -5.38 3.23 -9.19
C MET A 94 -5.04 3.66 -7.75
N ALA A 95 -5.32 4.92 -7.40
CA ALA A 95 -5.15 5.42 -6.03
C ALA A 95 -6.04 4.67 -5.03
N GLN A 96 -7.28 4.35 -5.42
CA GLN A 96 -8.18 3.50 -4.63
C GLN A 96 -7.55 2.14 -4.33
N ARG A 97 -6.96 1.48 -5.34
CA ARG A 97 -6.26 0.19 -5.17
C ARG A 97 -5.08 0.31 -4.23
N PHE A 98 -4.25 1.36 -4.38
CA PHE A 98 -3.14 1.62 -3.45
C PHE A 98 -3.65 1.81 -2.01
N TYR A 99 -4.74 2.55 -1.81
CA TYR A 99 -5.30 2.75 -0.47
C TYR A 99 -5.82 1.46 0.13
N ASN A 100 -6.53 0.64 -0.65
CA ASN A 100 -7.13 -0.59 -0.17
C ASN A 100 -6.10 -1.69 0.12
N LEU A 101 -5.09 -1.84 -0.74
CA LEU A 101 -4.12 -2.94 -0.66
C LEU A 101 -2.90 -2.62 0.20
N VAL A 102 -2.56 -1.33 0.38
CA VAL A 102 -1.31 -0.94 1.05
C VAL A 102 -1.55 -0.05 2.26
N LEU A 103 -2.27 1.06 2.08
CA LEU A 103 -2.43 2.04 3.17
C LEU A 103 -3.38 1.56 4.28
N LEU A 104 -4.54 1.03 3.91
CA LEU A 104 -5.56 0.60 4.87
C LEU A 104 -5.06 -0.55 5.76
N PRO A 105 -4.51 -1.67 5.24
CA PRO A 105 -4.01 -2.76 6.08
C PRO A 105 -2.95 -2.24 7.07
N ARG A 106 -1.99 -1.44 6.58
CA ARG A 106 -0.93 -0.88 7.41
C ARG A 106 -1.44 0.01 8.55
N VAL A 107 -2.50 0.77 8.31
CA VAL A 107 -3.14 1.60 9.35
C VAL A 107 -3.83 0.73 10.39
N ARG A 108 -4.51 -0.33 9.96
CA ARG A 108 -5.21 -1.26 10.87
C ARG A 108 -4.21 -2.02 11.75
N ASP A 109 -3.12 -2.49 11.18
CA ASP A 109 -2.04 -3.19 11.90
C ASP A 109 -1.45 -2.31 13.01
N ASP A 110 -1.10 -1.05 12.69
CA ASP A 110 -0.52 -0.10 13.64
C ASP A 110 -1.49 0.22 14.80
N ILE A 111 -2.80 0.35 14.51
CA ILE A 111 -3.82 0.56 15.54
C ILE A 111 -4.03 -0.71 16.38
N ALA A 112 -4.03 -1.88 15.76
CA ALA A 112 -4.21 -3.15 16.45
C ALA A 112 -3.05 -3.42 17.42
N GLU A 113 -1.82 -3.17 16.99
CA GLU A 113 -0.59 -3.39 17.77
C GLU A 113 -0.41 -2.33 18.87
N TYR A 114 -0.43 -1.04 18.52
CA TYR A 114 -0.05 0.03 19.46
C TYR A 114 -1.23 0.73 20.14
N LYS A 115 -2.48 0.41 19.76
CA LYS A 115 -3.73 1.07 20.24
C LYS A 115 -3.79 2.59 19.98
N ARG A 116 -2.86 3.10 19.20
CA ARG A 116 -2.74 4.49 18.74
C ARG A 116 -2.13 4.46 17.33
N LEU A 117 -2.43 5.47 16.52
CA LEU A 117 -1.87 5.56 15.18
C LEU A 117 -0.60 6.42 15.17
N ASN A 118 0.44 5.93 14.50
CA ASN A 118 1.67 6.67 14.26
C ASN A 118 1.39 8.02 13.56
N PHE A 119 2.10 9.07 13.96
CA PHE A 119 1.96 10.42 13.39
C PHE A 119 2.09 10.45 11.85
N HIS A 120 3.05 9.73 11.28
CA HIS A 120 3.25 9.72 9.83
C HIS A 120 2.12 9.00 9.09
N LEU A 121 1.56 7.92 9.67
CA LEU A 121 0.40 7.24 9.10
C LEU A 121 -0.86 8.11 9.18
N TYR A 122 -1.04 8.84 10.27
CA TYR A 122 -2.11 9.83 10.40
C TYR A 122 -1.99 10.92 9.32
N MET A 123 -0.78 11.44 9.08
CA MET A 123 -0.53 12.40 8.02
C MET A 123 -0.68 11.80 6.62
N ALA A 124 -0.40 10.50 6.45
CA ALA A 124 -0.62 9.78 5.20
C ALA A 124 -2.10 9.75 4.85
N LEU A 125 -2.96 9.39 5.80
CA LEU A 125 -4.41 9.40 5.62
C LEU A 125 -4.95 10.79 5.28
N LYS A 126 -4.46 11.84 5.96
CA LYS A 126 -4.80 13.24 5.60
C LYS A 126 -4.41 13.59 4.16
N LYS A 127 -3.26 13.09 3.67
CA LYS A 127 -2.81 13.33 2.29
C LYS A 127 -3.52 12.46 1.26
N ALA A 128 -3.99 11.27 1.64
CA ALA A 128 -4.83 10.44 0.77
C ALA A 128 -6.18 11.12 0.47
N LEU A 129 -6.73 11.88 1.43
CA LEU A 129 -8.01 12.57 1.28
C LEU A 129 -8.01 13.69 0.21
N PHE A 130 -6.85 14.08 -0.33
CA PHE A 130 -6.77 14.97 -1.50
C PHE A 130 -7.42 14.34 -2.75
N LYS A 131 -7.66 13.02 -2.76
CA LYS A 131 -8.51 12.32 -3.74
C LYS A 131 -9.70 11.69 -3.00
N PRO A 132 -10.79 12.44 -2.73
CA PRO A 132 -11.87 12.00 -1.84
C PRO A 132 -12.58 10.74 -2.35
N ALA A 133 -12.91 10.64 -3.64
CA ALA A 133 -13.56 9.45 -4.19
C ALA A 133 -12.73 8.17 -4.00
N ALA A 134 -11.41 8.24 -4.23
CA ALA A 134 -10.51 7.13 -3.98
C ALA A 134 -10.40 6.81 -2.48
N TRP A 135 -10.39 7.84 -1.62
CA TRP A 135 -10.31 7.67 -0.18
C TRP A 135 -11.57 6.98 0.39
N PHE A 136 -12.77 7.39 -0.02
CA PHE A 136 -14.01 6.77 0.46
C PHE A 136 -14.10 5.31 0.03
N LYS A 137 -13.86 5.03 -1.26
CA LYS A 137 -13.95 3.68 -1.83
C LYS A 137 -12.77 2.77 -1.46
N GLY A 138 -11.62 3.34 -1.09
CA GLY A 138 -10.40 2.60 -0.77
C GLY A 138 -10.15 2.43 0.72
N ILE A 139 -10.69 3.30 1.56
CA ILE A 139 -10.45 3.33 3.01
C ILE A 139 -11.75 3.20 3.79
N LEU A 140 -12.66 4.19 3.70
CA LEU A 140 -13.81 4.25 4.62
C LEU A 140 -14.81 3.12 4.38
N ILE A 141 -15.29 2.96 3.14
CA ILE A 141 -16.31 1.96 2.80
C ILE A 141 -15.77 0.55 3.08
N PRO A 142 -14.56 0.15 2.61
CA PRO A 142 -14.01 -1.16 2.94
C PRO A 142 -13.79 -1.39 4.43
N LEU A 143 -13.42 -0.34 5.19
CA LEU A 143 -13.28 -0.45 6.64
C LEU A 143 -14.64 -0.71 7.31
N CYS A 144 -15.70 -0.02 6.89
CA CYS A 144 -17.05 -0.22 7.42
C CYS A 144 -17.65 -1.58 7.02
N GLU A 145 -17.44 -2.00 5.77
CA GLU A 145 -17.97 -3.26 5.23
C GLU A 145 -17.22 -4.50 5.75
N SER A 146 -16.02 -4.36 6.31
CA SER A 146 -15.24 -5.51 6.76
C SER A 146 -15.85 -6.25 7.97
N GLY A 147 -16.83 -5.67 8.66
CA GLY A 147 -17.45 -6.23 9.87
C GLY A 147 -16.53 -6.29 11.11
N THR A 148 -15.25 -6.00 10.95
CA THR A 148 -14.20 -6.05 11.99
C THR A 148 -13.72 -4.66 12.42
N CYS A 149 -14.39 -3.60 11.97
CA CYS A 149 -14.05 -2.22 12.34
C CYS A 149 -14.26 -1.99 13.84
N THR A 150 -13.19 -1.61 14.54
CA THR A 150 -13.21 -1.32 15.97
C THR A 150 -13.57 0.14 16.25
N LEU A 151 -14.08 0.42 17.46
CA LEU A 151 -14.37 1.79 17.90
C LEU A 151 -13.13 2.69 17.82
N ARG A 152 -11.94 2.15 18.09
CA ARG A 152 -10.68 2.90 18.04
C ARG A 152 -10.31 3.31 16.62
N GLU A 153 -10.45 2.40 15.65
CA GLU A 153 -10.26 2.70 14.23
C GLU A 153 -11.26 3.78 13.78
N ALA A 154 -12.53 3.62 14.11
CA ALA A 154 -13.59 4.57 13.76
C ALA A 154 -13.34 5.98 14.31
N ILE A 155 -12.91 6.12 15.57
CA ILE A 155 -12.58 7.42 16.18
C ILE A 155 -11.40 8.08 15.45
N ILE A 156 -10.34 7.31 15.14
CA ILE A 156 -9.15 7.85 14.49
C ILE A 156 -9.47 8.31 13.07
N ILE A 157 -10.14 7.48 12.28
CA ILE A 157 -10.54 7.82 10.90
C ILE A 157 -11.57 8.96 10.88
N GLY A 158 -12.55 8.93 11.79
CA GLY A 158 -13.54 10.00 11.95
C GLY A 158 -12.89 11.34 12.25
N SER A 159 -11.84 11.37 13.10
CA SER A 159 -11.10 12.61 13.40
C SER A 159 -10.46 13.25 12.16
N ILE A 160 -10.12 12.46 11.14
CA ILE A 160 -9.53 12.94 9.89
C ILE A 160 -10.60 13.60 9.02
N LEU A 161 -11.78 12.99 8.95
CA LEU A 161 -12.94 13.55 8.25
C LEU A 161 -13.35 14.89 8.84
N THR A 162 -13.38 15.03 10.17
CA THR A 162 -13.73 16.30 10.82
C THR A 162 -12.69 17.41 10.57
N LYS A 163 -11.41 17.06 10.45
CA LYS A 163 -10.31 18.04 10.33
C LYS A 163 -9.97 18.44 8.90
N CYS A 164 -10.47 17.73 7.90
CA CYS A 164 -10.13 18.00 6.51
C CYS A 164 -11.36 18.48 5.74
N SER A 165 -11.18 19.48 4.88
CA SER A 165 -12.24 19.94 3.99
C SER A 165 -12.45 18.95 2.85
N ILE A 166 -13.68 18.47 2.68
CA ILE A 166 -14.10 17.53 1.65
C ILE A 166 -15.08 18.24 0.71
N PRO A 167 -14.89 18.17 -0.62
CA PRO A 167 -15.85 18.75 -1.57
C PRO A 167 -17.26 18.17 -1.39
N VAL A 168 -18.27 19.03 -1.41
CA VAL A 168 -19.68 18.66 -1.12
C VAL A 168 -20.20 17.51 -1.97
N LEU A 169 -19.78 17.43 -3.24
CA LEU A 169 -20.18 16.35 -4.15
C LEU A 169 -19.74 14.96 -3.67
N HIS A 170 -18.68 14.87 -2.86
CA HIS A 170 -18.16 13.61 -2.33
C HIS A 170 -18.59 13.36 -0.88
N SER A 171 -19.20 14.35 -0.22
CA SER A 171 -19.60 14.26 1.18
C SER A 171 -21.09 13.97 1.37
N ARG A 172 -21.86 13.91 0.29
CA ARG A 172 -23.29 13.61 0.28
C ARG A 172 -23.54 12.12 0.17
#